data_AF-A0A5J4Z346-F1
#
_entry.id   AF-A0A5J4Z346-F1
#
_cell.length_a   1.000
_cell.length_b   1.000
_cell.length_c   1.000
_cell.angle_alpha   90.00
_cell.angle_beta   90.00
_cell.angle_gamma   90.00
#
_symmetry.space_group_name_H-M   'P 1'
#
loop_
_entity.id
_entity.type
_entity.pdbx_description
1 polymer ?
#
loop_
_entity_poly.entity_id
_entity_poly.type
_entity_poly.pdbx_seq_one_letter_code
_entity_poly.pdbx_strand_id
1 'polypeptide(L)'
;MQKDVACTRCIRPVSCQPPRATRTRGAPSKMAISNDARVDSLQSRGEQPAKQENLDGAGYENMQEVELKEVLSADEIEGHVPTMLHGLTYVMNGPAVWDFKKFTLRHWFDGLGALRKFSFEADGSVLFHAKSMYPARLRTWSEASKADMFTFGEKRGEGGGSLFEFAKRAFSTIKYSGGDVNVNVNTARIRGKDVLLTDAPILFEYDLESMERRGRLKLYSEYFEKRIPMGVVGSAHPLVDPETGEYIAIYQAMGGKHVIISIPGEKDNKASVIAEVQVGNNTFCHSFFITRQYVVLAIIPAYLDVGRMISRASYVDALRFEASDPSLFYVVDRQNGELKCVYEHDAFFFYHTVNAFERGDDIVLNVCHYEAMNGLDGLDVENLRSGEVSYPKASLMEYTLTDVGKRPRAATGRPRAEARVVGPVHIDMPCVNDKFRAREYRFAYGISREIGETTSLSDRLVKVDRVSGECVTWKSPFCYPDEPLFVPASADARREDDGVLLSIVHDGARKQSFLLILDASSMTELARCYTSAPIPHGFHGQMLPSHNPLL
;
A
#
# COMPACT_ATOMS: atom_id res chain seq x y z
N MET A 1 -29.36 -51.43 -37.95
CA MET A 1 -30.33 -50.88 -38.93
C MET A 1 -30.30 -49.36 -38.82
N GLN A 2 -30.27 -48.72 -39.99
CA GLN A 2 -30.15 -47.29 -40.30
C GLN A 2 -30.84 -46.29 -39.36
N LYS A 3 -30.24 -45.11 -39.18
CA LYS A 3 -30.68 -43.87 -39.88
C LYS A 3 -29.69 -42.72 -39.78
N ASP A 4 -29.74 -41.91 -40.82
CA ASP A 4 -28.76 -40.97 -41.35
C ASP A 4 -28.78 -39.55 -40.75
N VAL A 5 -27.58 -38.96 -40.69
CA VAL A 5 -27.12 -37.64 -41.23
C VAL A 5 -28.07 -36.43 -41.28
N ALA A 6 -27.63 -35.31 -40.67
CA ALA A 6 -27.57 -33.94 -41.25
C ALA A 6 -26.91 -32.99 -40.23
N CYS A 7 -25.64 -32.60 -40.38
CA CYS A 7 -25.08 -31.52 -41.19
C CYS A 7 -25.34 -30.08 -40.66
N THR A 8 -24.21 -29.45 -40.36
CA THR A 8 -23.89 -28.13 -39.80
C THR A 8 -24.30 -26.95 -40.69
N ARG A 9 -24.78 -25.84 -40.08
CA ARG A 9 -24.78 -24.51 -40.70
C ARG A 9 -24.36 -23.42 -39.70
N CYS A 10 -23.22 -22.81 -40.01
CA CYS A 10 -22.71 -21.58 -39.43
C CYS A 10 -23.59 -20.39 -39.84
N ILE A 11 -23.88 -19.48 -38.90
CA ILE A 11 -24.48 -18.16 -39.17
C ILE A 11 -23.46 -17.09 -38.79
N ARG A 12 -23.20 -16.18 -39.73
CA ARG A 12 -22.25 -15.05 -39.64
C ARG A 12 -22.79 -13.93 -38.74
N PRO A 13 -21.91 -13.12 -38.10
CA PRO A 13 -22.33 -11.89 -37.43
C PRO A 13 -22.61 -10.76 -38.43
N VAL A 14 -23.70 -10.02 -38.16
CA VAL A 14 -24.16 -8.85 -38.91
C VAL A 14 -23.40 -7.61 -38.42
N SER A 15 -22.78 -6.86 -39.33
CA SER A 15 -22.15 -5.56 -39.06
C SER A 15 -23.19 -4.43 -39.11
N CYS A 16 -23.33 -3.67 -38.03
CA CYS A 16 -24.07 -2.41 -38.02
C CYS A 16 -23.11 -1.23 -38.27
N GLN A 17 -23.29 -0.51 -39.39
CA GLN A 17 -22.71 0.82 -39.61
C GLN A 17 -23.71 1.91 -39.15
N PRO A 18 -23.24 3.05 -38.61
CA PRO A 18 -24.10 4.19 -38.29
C PRO A 18 -24.32 5.09 -39.53
N PRO A 19 -25.45 5.82 -39.63
CA PRO A 19 -25.73 6.67 -40.78
C PRO A 19 -24.98 8.02 -40.72
N ARG A 20 -24.58 8.47 -41.91
CA ARG A 20 -23.98 9.78 -42.21
C ARG A 20 -24.97 10.93 -41.99
N ALA A 21 -24.58 11.95 -41.22
CA ALA A 21 -25.27 13.24 -41.17
C ALA A 21 -24.66 14.23 -42.18
N THR A 22 -25.54 14.89 -42.92
CA THR A 22 -25.28 15.85 -44.00
C THR A 22 -24.92 17.24 -43.47
N ARG A 23 -23.96 17.89 -44.13
CA ARG A 23 -23.60 19.31 -43.94
C ARG A 23 -24.67 20.22 -44.53
N THR A 24 -25.10 21.24 -43.79
CA THR A 24 -25.68 22.47 -44.34
C THR A 24 -25.04 23.70 -43.68
N ARG A 25 -24.68 24.67 -44.51
CA ARG A 25 -24.08 25.97 -44.17
C ARG A 25 -25.17 26.97 -43.80
N GLY A 26 -24.87 27.88 -42.87
CA GLY A 26 -25.63 29.11 -42.66
C GLY A 26 -25.06 29.97 -41.53
N ALA A 27 -24.31 31.02 -41.87
CA ALA A 27 -23.97 32.11 -40.96
C ALA A 27 -25.17 33.08 -40.84
N PRO A 28 -25.23 33.92 -39.77
CA PRO A 28 -25.03 35.35 -40.05
C PRO A 28 -24.35 36.19 -38.93
N SER A 29 -23.65 37.22 -39.43
CA SER A 29 -23.42 38.60 -38.97
C SER A 29 -23.13 38.97 -37.51
N LYS A 30 -21.98 39.66 -37.38
CA LYS A 30 -21.52 40.55 -36.29
C LYS A 30 -22.49 41.71 -36.03
N MET A 31 -22.61 42.11 -34.77
CA MET A 31 -22.88 43.50 -34.39
C MET A 31 -22.01 43.86 -33.19
N ALA A 32 -21.24 44.94 -33.34
CA ALA A 32 -20.28 45.46 -32.37
C ALA A 32 -20.98 46.41 -31.40
N ILE A 33 -20.58 46.37 -30.13
CA ILE A 33 -20.75 47.49 -29.19
C ILE A 33 -19.40 47.66 -28.48
N SER A 34 -18.78 48.81 -28.71
CA SER A 34 -17.62 49.33 -27.99
C SER A 34 -18.04 49.78 -26.59
N ASN A 35 -17.16 49.65 -25.60
CA ASN A 35 -16.80 50.80 -24.78
C ASN A 35 -15.47 50.57 -24.07
N ASP A 36 -14.62 51.58 -24.25
CA ASP A 36 -13.32 51.78 -23.63
C ASP A 36 -13.39 51.74 -22.10
N ALA A 37 -12.44 51.02 -21.51
CA ALA A 37 -11.88 51.36 -20.21
C ALA A 37 -10.38 51.05 -20.25
N ARG A 38 -9.57 52.10 -20.45
CA ARG A 38 -8.12 52.06 -20.25
C ARG A 38 -7.85 51.79 -18.77
N VAL A 39 -7.18 50.68 -18.48
CA VAL A 39 -6.48 50.49 -17.21
C VAL A 39 -5.00 50.41 -17.56
N ASP A 40 -4.26 51.44 -17.15
CA ASP A 40 -2.81 51.52 -17.29
C ASP A 40 -2.15 50.34 -16.56
N SER A 41 -1.53 49.44 -17.32
CA SER A 41 -0.71 48.37 -16.76
C SER A 41 0.66 48.93 -16.40
N LEU A 42 0.84 49.32 -15.15
CA LEU A 42 2.15 49.39 -14.52
C LEU A 42 2.74 47.97 -14.50
N GLN A 43 3.71 47.71 -15.38
CA GLN A 43 4.55 46.52 -15.30
C GLN A 43 5.44 46.64 -14.06
N SER A 44 4.93 46.26 -12.89
CA SER A 44 5.79 45.78 -11.82
C SER A 44 6.36 44.45 -12.30
N ARG A 45 7.68 44.40 -12.49
CA ARG A 45 8.42 43.13 -12.55
C ARG A 45 8.20 42.43 -11.21
N GLY A 46 7.14 41.63 -11.11
CA GLY A 46 6.96 40.70 -10.02
C GLY A 46 8.10 39.70 -10.13
N GLU A 47 9.05 39.77 -9.21
CA GLU A 47 9.90 38.63 -8.90
C GLU A 47 8.96 37.43 -8.70
N GLN A 48 9.20 36.34 -9.44
CA GLN A 48 8.58 35.08 -9.09
C GLN A 48 8.97 34.82 -7.63
N PRO A 49 8.02 34.55 -6.72
CA PRO A 49 8.38 34.18 -5.36
C PRO A 49 9.37 33.03 -5.45
N ALA A 50 10.51 33.15 -4.75
CA ALA A 50 11.50 32.09 -4.69
C ALA A 50 10.77 30.77 -4.38
N LYS A 51 10.98 29.72 -5.19
CA LYS A 51 10.44 28.38 -4.89
C LYS A 51 10.82 28.08 -3.44
N GLN A 52 9.83 28.00 -2.56
CA GLN A 52 10.04 27.62 -1.17
C GLN A 52 10.71 26.25 -1.18
N GLU A 53 11.81 26.10 -0.45
CA GLU A 53 12.55 24.84 -0.38
C GLU A 53 11.60 23.75 0.15
N ASN A 54 11.45 22.66 -0.61
CA ASN A 54 10.64 21.53 -0.16
C ASN A 54 11.43 20.74 0.90
N LEU A 55 11.12 20.98 2.17
CA LEU A 55 11.81 20.34 3.29
C LEU A 55 11.47 18.84 3.43
N ASP A 56 10.35 18.40 2.83
CA ASP A 56 9.99 16.98 2.75
C ASP A 56 10.91 16.21 1.79
N GLY A 57 11.46 16.89 0.78
CA GLY A 57 12.24 16.27 -0.29
C GLY A 57 13.43 15.44 0.21
N ALA A 58 14.03 15.84 1.33
CA ALA A 58 15.12 15.11 1.96
C ALA A 58 14.72 13.72 2.50
N GLY A 59 13.43 13.50 2.80
CA GLY A 59 12.87 12.20 3.17
C GLY A 59 12.85 11.19 2.01
N TYR A 60 13.12 11.65 0.78
CA TYR A 60 13.22 10.81 -0.42
C TYR A 60 14.64 10.72 -0.98
N GLU A 61 15.64 11.17 -0.21
CA GLU A 61 17.05 11.01 -0.53
C GLU A 61 17.58 9.66 -0.03
N ASN A 62 18.75 9.24 -0.54
CA ASN A 62 19.37 8.00 -0.10
C ASN A 62 19.70 8.03 1.41
N MET A 63 19.52 6.89 2.08
CA MET A 63 20.12 6.63 3.38
C MET A 63 21.64 6.84 3.27
N GLN A 64 22.20 7.65 4.17
CA GLN A 64 23.59 8.11 4.07
C GLN A 64 24.61 6.98 4.24
N GLU A 65 24.28 6.00 5.08
CA GLU A 65 25.10 4.83 5.37
C GLU A 65 24.38 3.56 4.94
N VAL A 66 25.11 2.46 4.73
CA VAL A 66 24.49 1.15 4.44
C VAL A 66 23.90 0.52 5.71
N GLU A 67 24.47 0.87 6.86
CA GLU A 67 24.08 0.42 8.18
C GLU A 67 24.41 1.52 9.19
N LEU A 68 23.44 1.94 9.99
CA LEU A 68 23.56 2.97 11.02
C LEU A 68 23.07 2.39 12.36
N LYS A 69 23.83 2.58 13.44
CA LYS A 69 23.51 2.10 14.79
C LYS A 69 23.76 3.19 15.81
N GLU A 70 22.78 3.42 16.67
CA GLU A 70 22.82 4.46 17.69
C GLU A 70 22.22 3.94 19.00
N VAL A 71 22.74 4.43 20.11
CA VAL A 71 22.14 4.29 21.44
C VAL A 71 21.64 5.66 21.82
N LEU A 72 20.33 5.80 21.99
CA LEU A 72 19.68 7.03 22.42
C LEU A 72 19.47 6.92 23.93
N SER A 73 20.30 7.61 24.70
CA SER A 73 20.26 7.54 26.16
C SER A 73 18.98 8.18 26.69
N ALA A 74 18.46 7.71 27.82
CA ALA A 74 17.19 8.19 28.36
C ALA A 74 17.17 9.72 28.62
N ASP A 75 18.34 10.33 28.88
CA ASP A 75 18.53 11.77 29.06
C ASP A 75 18.65 12.58 27.77
N GLU A 76 18.89 11.93 26.63
CA GLU A 76 18.94 12.54 25.29
C GLU A 76 17.55 12.56 24.61
N ILE A 77 16.61 11.77 25.12
CA ILE A 77 15.25 11.67 24.60
C ILE A 77 14.43 12.88 25.06
N GLU A 78 13.78 13.56 24.12
CA GLU A 78 12.83 14.63 24.46
C GLU A 78 11.54 13.97 24.97
N GLY A 79 11.18 14.16 26.24
CA GLY A 79 9.99 13.53 26.85
C GLY A 79 10.33 12.25 27.61
N HIS A 80 9.39 11.31 27.71
CA HIS A 80 9.57 10.05 28.44
C HIS A 80 9.02 8.87 27.65
N VAL A 81 9.86 7.87 27.39
CA VAL A 81 9.44 6.59 26.80
C VAL A 81 8.55 5.85 27.79
N PRO A 82 7.30 5.48 27.42
CA PRO A 82 6.43 4.73 28.30
C PRO A 82 6.98 3.33 28.59
N THR A 83 6.98 2.93 29.87
CA THR A 83 7.52 1.62 30.31
C THR A 83 6.84 0.42 29.68
N MET A 84 5.62 0.58 29.17
CA MET A 84 4.89 -0.45 28.41
C MET A 84 5.61 -0.87 27.11
N LEU A 85 6.54 -0.06 26.61
CA LEU A 85 7.34 -0.37 25.43
C LEU A 85 8.60 -1.18 25.76
N HIS A 86 9.03 -1.22 27.01
CA HIS A 86 10.28 -1.89 27.41
C HIS A 86 10.26 -3.38 27.02
N GLY A 87 11.34 -3.84 26.40
CA GLY A 87 11.47 -5.21 25.89
C GLY A 87 10.70 -5.46 24.59
N LEU A 88 10.23 -4.40 23.92
CA LEU A 88 9.67 -4.46 22.58
C LEU A 88 10.62 -3.81 21.56
N THR A 89 10.46 -4.19 20.30
CA THR A 89 11.21 -3.67 19.16
C THR A 89 10.23 -3.32 18.05
N TYR A 90 10.16 -2.02 17.73
CA TYR A 90 9.47 -1.54 16.53
C TYR A 90 10.37 -1.76 15.32
N VAL A 91 9.84 -2.35 14.25
CA VAL A 91 10.54 -2.54 12.97
C VAL A 91 9.70 -2.00 11.83
N MET A 92 10.29 -1.16 10.99
CA MET A 92 9.68 -0.62 9.78
C MET A 92 10.47 -1.03 8.54
N ASN A 93 9.76 -1.50 7.50
CA ASN A 93 10.30 -1.75 6.18
C ASN A 93 10.00 -0.56 5.26
N GLY A 94 10.86 -0.35 4.27
CA GLY A 94 10.68 0.74 3.33
C GLY A 94 11.88 0.95 2.41
N PRO A 95 11.71 1.67 1.30
CA PRO A 95 12.77 2.01 0.38
C PRO A 95 13.77 2.96 1.06
N ALA A 96 15.04 2.89 0.66
CA ALA A 96 16.08 3.72 1.27
C ALA A 96 17.20 4.13 0.29
N VAL A 97 17.27 3.53 -0.91
CA VAL A 97 18.30 3.85 -1.89
C VAL A 97 17.71 3.87 -3.30
N TRP A 98 17.78 5.03 -3.95
CA TRP A 98 17.34 5.29 -5.32
C TRP A 98 18.47 5.73 -6.23
N ASP A 99 19.41 6.54 -5.72
CA ASP A 99 20.51 7.07 -6.54
C ASP A 99 21.69 6.11 -6.56
N PHE A 100 22.16 5.81 -7.76
CA PHE A 100 23.37 5.05 -8.05
C PHE A 100 24.28 5.91 -8.93
N LYS A 101 25.57 5.57 -8.97
CA LYS A 101 26.59 6.35 -9.70
C LYS A 101 26.22 6.65 -11.16
N LYS A 102 25.48 5.75 -11.83
CA LYS A 102 25.14 5.84 -13.25
C LYS A 102 23.68 6.16 -13.52
N PHE A 103 22.81 6.10 -12.52
CA PHE A 103 21.37 6.26 -12.69
C PHE A 103 20.63 6.46 -11.37
N THR A 104 19.44 7.07 -11.45
CA THR A 104 18.49 7.17 -10.34
C THR A 104 17.26 6.33 -10.62
N LEU A 105 16.76 5.66 -9.58
CA LEU A 105 15.49 4.95 -9.65
C LEU A 105 14.32 5.94 -9.71
N ARG A 106 13.36 5.70 -10.62
CA ARG A 106 12.31 6.67 -10.97
C ARG A 106 11.26 6.81 -9.87
N HIS A 107 10.71 5.71 -9.39
CA HIS A 107 9.51 5.72 -8.56
C HIS A 107 9.85 5.46 -7.08
N TRP A 108 9.11 6.06 -6.16
CA TRP A 108 9.30 5.89 -4.72
C TRP A 108 9.41 4.41 -4.33
N PHE A 109 8.49 3.60 -4.86
CA PHE A 109 8.38 2.16 -4.60
C PHE A 109 9.56 1.32 -5.13
N ASP A 110 10.38 1.86 -6.04
CA ASP A 110 11.51 1.13 -6.62
C ASP A 110 12.75 1.11 -5.73
N GLY A 111 12.87 2.05 -4.79
CA GLY A 111 14.04 2.20 -3.94
C GLY A 111 14.39 0.91 -3.21
N LEU A 112 15.68 0.55 -3.18
CA LEU A 112 16.12 -0.68 -2.52
C LEU A 112 15.77 -0.62 -1.03
N GLY A 113 15.16 -1.70 -0.54
CA GLY A 113 14.65 -1.77 0.82
C GLY A 113 15.74 -1.71 1.90
N ALA A 114 15.41 -1.05 2.99
CA ALA A 114 16.10 -1.12 4.26
C ALA A 114 15.09 -1.40 5.38
N LEU A 115 15.56 -2.02 6.45
CA LEU A 115 14.81 -2.07 7.70
C LEU A 115 15.30 -0.95 8.62
N ARG A 116 14.41 -0.40 9.42
CA ARG A 116 14.73 0.47 10.56
C ARG A 116 14.12 -0.15 11.81
N LYS A 117 14.87 -0.27 12.89
CA LYS A 117 14.34 -0.73 14.18
C LYS A 117 14.66 0.23 15.32
N PHE A 118 13.74 0.29 16.27
CA PHE A 118 13.89 0.93 17.57
C PHE A 118 13.57 -0.11 18.63
N SER A 119 14.57 -0.52 19.42
CA SER A 119 14.38 -1.40 20.58
C SER A 119 14.36 -0.58 21.86
N PHE A 120 13.36 -0.82 22.71
CA PHE A 120 13.18 -0.07 23.95
C PHE A 120 13.73 -0.86 25.12
N GLU A 121 14.77 -0.34 25.77
CA GLU A 121 15.45 -1.01 26.87
C GLU A 121 14.79 -0.73 28.22
N ALA A 122 15.05 -1.59 29.20
CA ALA A 122 14.43 -1.48 30.52
C ALA A 122 14.88 -0.24 31.31
N ASP A 123 16.03 0.33 30.97
CA ASP A 123 16.58 1.56 31.56
C ASP A 123 16.02 2.84 30.91
N GLY A 124 15.12 2.71 29.94
CA GLY A 124 14.50 3.82 29.22
C GLY A 124 15.29 4.31 28.00
N SER A 125 16.47 3.74 27.72
CA SER A 125 17.21 4.01 26.48
C SER A 125 16.54 3.34 25.28
N VAL A 126 16.84 3.85 24.09
CA VAL A 126 16.33 3.31 22.82
C VAL A 126 17.49 3.00 21.88
N LEU A 127 17.58 1.75 21.44
CA LEU A 127 18.58 1.32 20.46
C LEU A 127 18.00 1.48 19.05
N PHE A 128 18.60 2.37 18.27
CA PHE A 128 18.24 2.55 16.87
C PHE A 128 19.20 1.77 15.97
N HIS A 129 18.66 1.07 14.97
CA HIS A 129 19.45 0.40 13.95
C HIS A 129 18.72 0.43 12.60
N ALA A 130 19.33 1.02 11.58
CA ALA A 130 18.88 0.97 10.20
C ALA A 130 19.87 0.22 9.32
N LYS A 131 19.39 -0.63 8.40
CA LYS A 131 20.24 -1.46 7.55
C LYS A 131 19.63 -1.76 6.21
N SER A 132 20.41 -1.59 5.14
CA SER A 132 20.01 -2.02 3.80
C SER A 132 19.88 -3.55 3.71
N MET A 133 18.81 -4.03 3.08
CA MET A 133 18.58 -5.45 2.84
C MET A 133 19.30 -5.98 1.58
N TYR A 134 20.00 -5.10 0.85
CA TYR A 134 20.56 -5.38 -0.47
C TYR A 134 22.03 -4.99 -0.66
N PRO A 135 22.96 -5.26 0.28
CA PRO A 135 24.35 -4.83 0.19
C PRO A 135 25.07 -5.37 -1.06
N ALA A 136 24.71 -6.57 -1.52
CA ALA A 136 25.25 -7.13 -2.76
C ALA A 136 24.78 -6.37 -4.00
N ARG A 137 23.51 -5.93 -4.06
CA ARG A 137 23.01 -5.12 -5.19
C ARG A 137 23.60 -3.73 -5.21
N LEU A 138 23.78 -3.11 -4.04
CA LEU A 138 24.43 -1.81 -3.97
C LEU A 138 25.79 -1.84 -4.68
N ARG A 139 26.55 -2.94 -4.51
CA ARG A 139 27.81 -3.18 -5.21
C ARG A 139 27.66 -3.49 -6.70
N THR A 140 26.70 -4.32 -7.10
CA THR A 140 26.56 -4.66 -8.52
C THR A 140 25.96 -3.52 -9.35
N TRP A 141 25.03 -2.76 -8.78
CA TRP A 141 24.33 -1.66 -9.45
C TRP A 141 25.14 -0.36 -9.46
N SER A 142 26.13 -0.20 -8.57
CA SER A 142 27.06 0.93 -8.67
C SER A 142 27.86 0.93 -9.99
N GLU A 143 27.98 -0.22 -10.63
CA GLU A 143 28.73 -0.39 -11.88
C GLU A 143 27.84 -0.72 -13.09
N ALA A 144 26.57 -1.12 -12.88
CA ALA A 144 25.63 -1.52 -13.93
C ALA A 144 24.95 -0.35 -14.64
N SER A 145 24.25 -0.64 -15.74
CA SER A 145 23.43 0.34 -16.47
C SER A 145 21.94 0.17 -16.13
N LYS A 146 21.18 1.28 -16.15
CA LYS A 146 19.73 1.29 -15.87
C LYS A 146 18.90 0.43 -16.83
N ALA A 147 19.37 0.26 -18.07
CA ALA A 147 18.61 -0.34 -19.17
C ALA A 147 18.35 -1.86 -19.02
N ASP A 148 18.91 -2.47 -17.98
CA ASP A 148 18.90 -3.90 -17.72
C ASP A 148 17.88 -4.34 -16.63
N MET A 149 17.08 -3.40 -16.11
CA MET A 149 16.28 -3.57 -14.90
C MET A 149 14.76 -3.60 -15.19
N PHE A 150 14.02 -4.37 -14.39
CA PHE A 150 12.55 -4.38 -14.37
C PHE A 150 12.08 -4.27 -12.91
N THR A 151 11.43 -3.16 -12.57
CA THR A 151 10.90 -2.87 -11.23
C THR A 151 9.47 -2.30 -11.35
N PHE A 152 8.88 -1.80 -10.26
CA PHE A 152 7.50 -1.32 -10.26
C PHE A 152 7.32 -0.13 -11.21
N GLY A 153 8.18 0.87 -11.08
CA GLY A 153 8.07 2.13 -11.79
C GLY A 153 9.01 2.28 -12.98
N GLU A 154 10.03 1.44 -13.13
CA GLU A 154 11.08 1.78 -14.09
C GLU A 154 10.70 1.68 -15.56
N LYS A 155 11.11 2.71 -16.31
CA LYS A 155 10.94 2.73 -17.77
C LYS A 155 12.17 2.11 -18.43
N ARG A 156 11.94 1.46 -19.58
CA ARG A 156 13.03 0.99 -20.43
C ARG A 156 13.93 2.16 -20.82
N GLY A 157 15.22 2.06 -20.50
CA GLY A 157 16.22 3.04 -20.94
C GLY A 157 16.47 3.00 -22.44
N GLU A 158 16.74 4.17 -23.03
CA GLU A 158 17.17 4.32 -24.43
C GLU A 158 18.59 3.76 -24.59
N GLY A 159 18.72 2.46 -24.92
CA GLY A 159 20.01 1.80 -25.13
C GLY A 159 20.15 0.37 -24.63
N GLY A 160 19.12 -0.19 -23.97
CA GLY A 160 19.13 -1.59 -23.51
C GLY A 160 18.99 -2.60 -24.64
N GLY A 161 19.61 -3.78 -24.45
CA GLY A 161 19.74 -4.88 -25.42
C GLY A 161 18.44 -5.38 -26.08
N SER A 162 18.54 -6.47 -26.85
CA SER A 162 17.40 -6.93 -27.67
C SER A 162 16.13 -7.15 -26.84
N LEU A 163 14.96 -6.86 -27.44
CA LEU A 163 13.65 -7.08 -26.82
C LEU A 163 13.48 -8.51 -26.29
N PHE A 164 14.21 -9.47 -26.87
CA PHE A 164 14.22 -10.87 -26.46
C PHE A 164 14.92 -11.10 -25.11
N GLU A 165 16.12 -10.56 -24.88
CA GLU A 165 16.81 -10.68 -23.59
C GLU A 165 16.03 -9.97 -22.48
N PHE A 166 15.41 -8.84 -22.82
CA PHE A 166 14.53 -8.13 -21.92
C PHE A 166 13.27 -8.95 -21.59
N ALA A 167 12.58 -9.49 -22.60
CA ALA A 167 11.41 -10.34 -22.40
C ALA A 167 11.77 -11.55 -21.52
N LYS A 168 12.92 -12.20 -21.77
CA LYS A 168 13.43 -13.29 -20.95
C LYS A 168 13.63 -12.88 -19.48
N ARG A 169 14.13 -11.68 -19.22
CA ARG A 169 14.26 -11.11 -17.86
C ARG A 169 12.90 -10.81 -17.23
N ALA A 170 12.01 -10.12 -17.94
CA ALA A 170 10.63 -9.88 -17.48
C ALA A 170 9.93 -11.21 -17.15
N PHE A 171 10.07 -12.23 -18.01
CA PHE A 171 9.58 -13.58 -17.74
C PHE A 171 10.22 -14.23 -16.51
N SER A 172 11.52 -14.02 -16.26
CA SER A 172 12.20 -14.55 -15.07
C SER A 172 11.74 -13.85 -13.77
N THR A 173 11.41 -12.55 -13.85
CA THR A 173 10.83 -11.78 -12.74
C THR A 173 9.39 -12.19 -12.48
N ILE A 174 8.58 -12.36 -13.53
CA ILE A 174 7.20 -12.87 -13.45
C ILE A 174 7.17 -14.32 -12.92
N LYS A 175 8.16 -15.14 -13.25
CA LYS A 175 8.32 -16.48 -12.66
C LYS A 175 8.91 -16.46 -11.26
N TYR A 176 9.28 -15.28 -10.76
CA TYR A 176 9.95 -15.08 -9.47
C TYR A 176 11.13 -16.03 -9.25
N SER A 177 11.79 -16.48 -10.32
CA SER A 177 12.76 -17.58 -10.28
C SER A 177 14.15 -17.13 -9.84
N GLY A 178 14.41 -15.82 -9.81
CA GLY A 178 15.66 -15.25 -9.29
C GLY A 178 15.50 -14.79 -7.84
N GLY A 179 16.44 -15.14 -6.95
CA GLY A 179 16.52 -14.70 -5.54
C GLY A 179 16.68 -13.18 -5.32
N ASP A 180 16.41 -12.41 -6.37
CA ASP A 180 16.67 -10.99 -6.53
C ASP A 180 15.35 -10.24 -6.74
N VAL A 181 14.46 -10.27 -5.74
CA VAL A 181 13.26 -9.40 -5.66
C VAL A 181 13.43 -8.35 -4.56
N ASN A 182 13.01 -7.12 -4.81
CA ASN A 182 12.98 -6.03 -3.83
C ASN A 182 11.75 -6.18 -2.92
N VAL A 183 11.93 -6.61 -1.67
CA VAL A 183 10.90 -6.85 -0.65
C VAL A 183 10.92 -5.71 0.36
N ASN A 184 10.57 -4.51 -0.10
CA ASN A 184 10.69 -3.26 0.63
C ASN A 184 9.35 -2.73 1.14
N VAL A 185 8.23 -3.46 1.00
CA VAL A 185 6.88 -2.94 1.27
C VAL A 185 6.50 -3.14 2.74
N ASN A 186 6.46 -4.39 3.20
CA ASN A 186 5.94 -4.70 4.53
C ASN A 186 6.84 -5.71 5.26
N THR A 187 6.61 -5.86 6.55
CA THR A 187 7.19 -6.90 7.39
C THR A 187 6.11 -7.54 8.27
N ALA A 188 6.19 -8.85 8.48
CA ALA A 188 5.23 -9.59 9.31
C ALA A 188 5.92 -10.74 10.03
N ARG A 189 5.29 -11.28 11.08
CA ARG A 189 5.74 -12.50 11.76
C ARG A 189 4.87 -13.69 11.41
N ILE A 190 5.24 -14.43 10.36
CA ILE A 190 4.47 -15.56 9.84
C ILE A 190 5.11 -16.88 10.30
N ARG A 191 4.34 -17.76 10.94
CA ARG A 191 4.81 -19.06 11.48
C ARG A 191 6.02 -18.90 12.43
N GLY A 192 6.03 -17.82 13.21
CA GLY A 192 7.12 -17.47 14.12
C GLY A 192 8.43 -17.07 13.42
N LYS A 193 8.37 -16.73 12.13
CA LYS A 193 9.48 -16.20 11.33
C LYS A 193 9.18 -14.76 10.95
N ASP A 194 10.17 -13.89 11.16
CA ASP A 194 10.07 -12.51 10.71
C ASP A 194 10.39 -12.46 9.22
N VAL A 195 9.47 -11.91 8.43
CA VAL A 195 9.54 -11.91 6.97
C VAL A 195 9.37 -10.52 6.38
N LEU A 196 9.93 -10.34 5.19
CA LEU A 196 9.79 -9.17 4.33
C LEU A 196 8.88 -9.49 3.15
N LEU A 197 8.05 -8.52 2.79
CA LEU A 197 7.02 -8.63 1.76
C LEU A 197 7.12 -7.53 0.71
N THR A 198 6.61 -7.84 -0.46
CA THR A 198 6.23 -6.92 -1.54
C THR A 198 5.00 -7.50 -2.22
N ASP A 199 4.46 -6.82 -3.22
CA ASP A 199 3.29 -7.28 -3.98
C ASP A 199 3.63 -8.44 -4.95
N ALA A 200 4.62 -9.25 -4.60
CA ALA A 200 4.97 -10.50 -5.23
C ALA A 200 4.64 -11.67 -4.27
N PRO A 201 4.29 -12.86 -4.78
CA PRO A 201 4.05 -14.07 -4.00
C PRO A 201 5.34 -14.68 -3.43
N ILE A 202 6.17 -13.88 -2.77
CA ILE A 202 7.45 -14.29 -2.19
C ILE A 202 7.61 -13.65 -0.83
N LEU A 203 8.08 -14.45 0.12
CA LEU A 203 8.50 -14.00 1.44
C LEU A 203 9.98 -14.28 1.62
N PHE A 204 10.72 -13.31 2.17
CA PHE A 204 12.10 -13.52 2.60
C PHE A 204 12.18 -13.43 4.12
N GLU A 205 12.76 -14.44 4.76
CA GLU A 205 13.07 -14.35 6.18
C GLU A 205 14.15 -13.28 6.41
N TYR A 206 14.14 -12.67 7.59
CA TYR A 206 15.28 -11.91 8.08
C TYR A 206 15.55 -12.26 9.54
N ASP A 207 16.74 -11.93 10.02
CA ASP A 207 17.09 -12.02 11.43
C ASP A 207 16.87 -10.68 12.11
N LEU A 208 16.04 -10.64 13.15
CA LEU A 208 15.69 -9.38 13.84
C LEU A 208 16.90 -8.70 14.48
N GLU A 209 17.87 -9.47 14.96
CA GLU A 209 19.00 -8.93 15.71
C GLU A 209 20.04 -8.32 14.77
N SER A 210 20.53 -9.12 13.82
CA SER A 210 21.54 -8.70 12.84
C SER A 210 20.99 -7.88 11.67
N MET A 211 19.66 -7.90 11.48
CA MET A 211 18.94 -7.33 10.31
C MET A 211 19.44 -7.92 8.98
N GLU A 212 19.93 -9.15 9.00
CA GLU A 212 20.38 -9.85 7.80
C GLU A 212 19.23 -10.55 7.08
N ARG A 213 19.16 -10.33 5.76
CA ARG A 213 18.21 -11.03 4.90
C ARG A 213 18.62 -12.49 4.76
N ARG A 214 17.70 -13.39 5.06
CA ARG A 214 17.85 -14.84 4.94
C ARG A 214 17.20 -15.35 3.65
N GLY A 215 17.05 -16.66 3.55
CA GLY A 215 16.42 -17.32 2.41
C GLY A 215 14.92 -17.05 2.29
N ARG A 216 14.33 -17.57 1.21
CA ARG A 216 12.89 -17.52 1.01
C ARG A 216 12.16 -18.42 2.00
N LEU A 217 11.13 -17.90 2.65
CA LEU A 217 10.20 -18.73 3.41
C LEU A 217 9.28 -19.44 2.43
N LYS A 218 9.40 -20.77 2.34
CA LYS A 218 8.46 -21.59 1.59
C LYS A 218 7.21 -21.83 2.43
N LEU A 219 6.17 -21.02 2.20
CA LEU A 219 4.88 -21.19 2.87
C LEU A 219 4.08 -22.39 2.35
N TYR A 220 4.29 -22.74 1.09
CA TYR A 220 3.36 -23.58 0.36
C TYR A 220 3.92 -24.96 0.04
N SER A 221 3.02 -25.93 -0.14
CA SER A 221 3.39 -27.21 -0.75
C SER A 221 3.72 -27.01 -2.23
N GLU A 222 4.49 -27.94 -2.82
CA GLU A 222 4.74 -27.96 -4.28
C GLU A 222 3.45 -27.89 -5.12
N TYR A 223 2.32 -28.32 -4.56
CA TYR A 223 1.00 -28.23 -5.17
C TYR A 223 0.55 -26.80 -5.44
N PHE A 224 0.86 -25.88 -4.53
CA PHE A 224 0.49 -24.48 -4.65
C PHE A 224 1.39 -23.74 -5.64
N GLU A 225 2.69 -24.00 -5.65
CA GLU A 225 3.61 -23.48 -6.67
C GLU A 225 3.15 -23.89 -8.08
N LYS A 226 2.55 -25.08 -8.23
CA LYS A 226 1.91 -25.53 -9.48
C LYS A 226 0.60 -24.82 -9.82
N ARG A 227 -0.12 -24.26 -8.83
CA ARG A 227 -1.40 -23.55 -9.03
C ARG A 227 -1.23 -22.05 -9.27
N ILE A 228 -0.11 -21.47 -8.83
CA ILE A 228 0.33 -20.11 -9.17
C ILE A 228 1.70 -20.17 -9.88
N PRO A 229 1.85 -20.91 -10.98
CA PRO A 229 3.15 -21.11 -11.65
C PRO A 229 3.64 -19.84 -12.36
N MET A 230 2.74 -18.87 -12.54
CA MET A 230 2.97 -17.54 -13.10
C MET A 230 2.13 -16.52 -12.34
N GLY A 231 2.37 -16.42 -11.02
CA GLY A 231 1.81 -15.33 -10.22
C GLY A 231 2.22 -13.99 -10.82
N VAL A 232 1.32 -13.02 -10.80
CA VAL A 232 1.61 -11.68 -11.35
C VAL A 232 1.67 -10.66 -10.24
N VAL A 233 0.84 -10.83 -9.22
CA VAL A 233 0.68 -9.90 -8.10
C VAL A 233 0.31 -10.68 -6.84
N GLY A 234 0.87 -10.30 -5.70
CA GLY A 234 0.42 -10.67 -4.36
C GLY A 234 0.06 -9.42 -3.57
N SER A 235 -0.68 -9.59 -2.49
CA SER A 235 -0.81 -8.53 -1.48
C SER A 235 0.39 -8.59 -0.53
N ALA A 236 1.06 -7.45 -0.33
CA ALA A 236 2.03 -7.28 0.76
C ALA A 236 1.37 -7.13 2.15
N HIS A 237 0.04 -7.23 2.23
CA HIS A 237 -0.78 -7.01 3.43
C HIS A 237 -1.52 -8.28 3.86
N PRO A 238 -0.81 -9.33 4.32
CA PRO A 238 -1.48 -10.47 4.94
C PRO A 238 -2.18 -10.00 6.21
N LEU A 239 -3.40 -10.48 6.44
CA LEU A 239 -4.21 -10.10 7.59
C LEU A 239 -4.26 -11.23 8.60
N VAL A 240 -3.98 -10.92 9.87
CA VAL A 240 -4.08 -11.87 10.97
C VAL A 240 -5.47 -11.83 11.59
N ASP A 241 -6.03 -13.01 11.88
CA ASP A 241 -7.19 -13.15 12.74
C ASP A 241 -6.73 -13.15 14.21
N PRO A 242 -7.11 -12.17 15.02
CA PRO A 242 -6.63 -12.07 16.39
C PRO A 242 -7.18 -13.18 17.32
N GLU A 243 -8.23 -13.92 16.92
CA GLU A 243 -8.77 -15.04 17.72
C GLU A 243 -7.94 -16.31 17.55
N THR A 244 -7.53 -16.59 16.32
CA THR A 244 -6.91 -17.88 15.95
C THR A 244 -5.41 -17.76 15.67
N GLY A 245 -4.89 -16.54 15.47
CA GLY A 245 -3.53 -16.30 14.98
C GLY A 245 -3.33 -16.74 13.53
N GLU A 246 -4.40 -17.12 12.81
CA GLU A 246 -4.36 -17.49 11.41
C GLU A 246 -4.11 -16.25 10.54
N TYR A 247 -3.12 -16.33 9.66
CA TYR A 247 -2.91 -15.33 8.62
C TYR A 247 -3.69 -15.69 7.37
N ILE A 248 -4.36 -14.72 6.78
CA ILE A 248 -4.93 -14.81 5.45
C ILE A 248 -4.04 -14.04 4.49
N ALA A 249 -3.81 -14.60 3.31
CA ALA A 249 -3.06 -13.96 2.22
C ALA A 249 -3.77 -14.19 0.88
N ILE A 250 -3.58 -13.26 -0.05
CA ILE A 250 -4.14 -13.33 -1.40
C ILE A 250 -3.06 -13.14 -2.45
N TYR A 251 -3.17 -13.95 -3.49
CA TYR A 251 -2.33 -13.89 -4.68
C TYR A 251 -3.17 -13.94 -5.94
N GLN A 252 -2.74 -13.22 -6.97
CA GLN A 252 -3.34 -13.25 -8.29
C GLN A 252 -2.42 -13.99 -9.26
N ALA A 253 -2.96 -15.03 -9.88
CA ALA A 253 -2.38 -15.65 -11.06
C ALA A 253 -2.83 -14.93 -12.34
N MET A 254 -2.00 -15.01 -13.38
CA MET A 254 -2.31 -14.47 -14.71
C MET A 254 -3.69 -14.96 -15.20
N GLY A 255 -4.45 -14.05 -15.80
CA GLY A 255 -5.82 -14.29 -16.25
C GLY A 255 -6.88 -13.97 -15.20
N GLY A 256 -6.55 -13.18 -14.17
CA GLY A 256 -7.51 -12.70 -13.18
C GLY A 256 -8.03 -13.78 -12.23
N LYS A 257 -7.20 -14.75 -11.86
CA LYS A 257 -7.55 -15.76 -10.85
C LYS A 257 -6.93 -15.39 -9.51
N HIS A 258 -7.76 -15.06 -8.53
CA HIS A 258 -7.33 -14.80 -7.16
C HIS A 258 -7.37 -16.08 -6.34
N VAL A 259 -6.33 -16.33 -5.56
CA VAL A 259 -6.20 -17.47 -4.66
C VAL A 259 -6.11 -16.94 -3.25
N ILE A 260 -7.10 -17.32 -2.43
CA ILE A 260 -7.19 -16.96 -1.01
C ILE A 260 -6.61 -18.10 -0.20
N ILE A 261 -5.71 -17.79 0.74
CA ILE A 261 -4.94 -18.78 1.47
C ILE A 261 -5.02 -18.50 2.95
N SER A 262 -5.18 -19.58 3.70
CA SER A 262 -4.96 -19.65 5.14
C SER A 262 -3.53 -20.11 5.42
N ILE A 263 -2.85 -19.39 6.30
CA ILE A 263 -1.55 -19.75 6.85
C ILE A 263 -1.74 -19.86 8.37
N PRO A 264 -1.78 -21.08 8.91
CA PRO A 264 -1.93 -21.27 10.36
C PRO A 264 -0.79 -20.61 11.14
N GLY A 265 -1.11 -20.02 12.29
CA GLY A 265 -0.14 -19.31 13.13
C GLY A 265 0.90 -20.20 13.82
N GLU A 266 0.57 -21.48 14.05
CA GLU A 266 1.47 -22.44 14.70
C GLU A 266 2.61 -22.94 13.78
N LYS A 267 3.73 -23.33 14.40
CA LYS A 267 4.89 -23.90 13.69
C LYS A 267 4.47 -25.21 13.00
N ASP A 268 5.01 -25.44 11.81
CA ASP A 268 4.87 -26.68 11.01
C ASP A 268 3.55 -27.00 10.27
N ASN A 269 2.47 -26.23 10.43
CA ASN A 269 1.29 -26.41 9.57
C ASN A 269 1.48 -25.80 8.18
N LYS A 270 1.06 -26.54 7.14
CA LYS A 270 1.12 -26.10 5.74
C LYS A 270 0.00 -25.11 5.47
N ALA A 271 0.30 -24.05 4.73
CA ALA A 271 -0.71 -23.15 4.20
C ALA A 271 -1.73 -23.93 3.33
N SER A 272 -2.99 -23.52 3.38
CA SER A 272 -4.10 -24.18 2.68
C SER A 272 -4.90 -23.18 1.84
N VAL A 273 -5.39 -23.63 0.69
CA VAL A 273 -6.23 -22.78 -0.17
C VAL A 273 -7.65 -22.79 0.40
N ILE A 274 -8.16 -21.59 0.72
CA ILE A 274 -9.55 -21.38 1.11
C ILE A 274 -10.43 -21.40 -0.13
N ALA A 275 -10.10 -20.57 -1.12
CA ALA A 275 -10.90 -20.42 -2.34
C ALA A 275 -10.06 -19.94 -3.53
N GLU A 276 -10.57 -20.21 -4.73
CA GLU A 276 -10.10 -19.62 -5.98
C GLU A 276 -11.25 -18.81 -6.60
N VAL A 277 -11.04 -17.52 -6.82
CA VAL A 277 -12.04 -16.59 -7.35
C VAL A 277 -11.60 -16.09 -8.72
N GLN A 278 -12.41 -16.37 -9.74
CA GLN A 278 -12.14 -15.95 -11.12
C GLN A 278 -12.84 -14.61 -11.41
N VAL A 279 -12.07 -13.57 -11.69
CA VAL A 279 -12.57 -12.20 -11.93
C VAL A 279 -12.42 -11.75 -13.40
N GLY A 280 -11.67 -12.50 -14.21
CA GLY A 280 -11.61 -12.36 -15.67
C GLY A 280 -10.47 -11.49 -16.19
N ASN A 281 -10.17 -10.35 -15.54
CA ASN A 281 -9.05 -9.48 -15.88
C ASN A 281 -7.96 -9.53 -14.80
N ASN A 282 -6.70 -9.25 -15.17
CA ASN A 282 -5.65 -8.98 -14.19
C ASN A 282 -5.88 -7.59 -13.61
N THR A 283 -5.96 -7.51 -12.29
CA THR A 283 -6.26 -6.27 -11.55
C THR A 283 -5.18 -5.98 -10.52
N PHE A 284 -4.95 -4.70 -10.27
CA PHE A 284 -4.20 -4.25 -9.11
C PHE A 284 -4.94 -4.67 -7.82
N CYS A 285 -4.22 -5.28 -6.88
CA CYS A 285 -4.79 -5.81 -5.64
C CYS A 285 -3.74 -5.70 -4.52
N HIS A 286 -3.68 -4.52 -3.88
CA HIS A 286 -2.67 -4.24 -2.85
C HIS A 286 -3.07 -4.77 -1.46
N SER A 287 -4.36 -4.66 -1.10
CA SER A 287 -4.90 -5.16 0.17
C SER A 287 -6.34 -5.66 0.00
N PHE A 288 -6.91 -6.21 1.07
CA PHE A 288 -8.21 -6.87 1.07
C PHE A 288 -8.83 -6.83 2.47
N PHE A 289 -10.00 -7.44 2.66
CA PHE A 289 -10.68 -7.47 3.96
C PHE A 289 -10.83 -8.89 4.49
N ILE A 290 -10.74 -9.02 5.81
CA ILE A 290 -11.23 -10.18 6.54
C ILE A 290 -12.23 -9.74 7.60
N THR A 291 -13.19 -10.61 7.85
CA THR A 291 -14.09 -10.60 9.00
C THR A 291 -13.95 -11.94 9.71
N ARG A 292 -14.72 -12.17 10.78
CA ARG A 292 -14.70 -13.46 11.48
C ARG A 292 -15.07 -14.62 10.57
N GLN A 293 -16.04 -14.43 9.66
CA GLN A 293 -16.56 -15.49 8.80
C GLN A 293 -16.18 -15.35 7.32
N TYR A 294 -15.81 -14.16 6.86
CA TYR A 294 -15.64 -13.88 5.44
C TYR A 294 -14.28 -13.27 5.09
N VAL A 295 -13.80 -13.59 3.90
CA VAL A 295 -12.83 -12.79 3.16
C VAL A 295 -13.58 -11.99 2.11
N VAL A 296 -13.32 -10.68 2.02
CA VAL A 296 -13.91 -9.84 0.95
C VAL A 296 -12.81 -9.34 0.03
N LEU A 297 -12.88 -9.76 -1.24
CA LEU A 297 -12.00 -9.25 -2.30
C LEU A 297 -12.68 -8.04 -2.96
N ALA A 298 -12.10 -6.85 -2.77
CA ALA A 298 -12.50 -5.66 -3.49
C ALA A 298 -11.70 -5.57 -4.80
N ILE A 299 -12.36 -5.85 -5.91
CA ILE A 299 -11.81 -5.80 -7.26
C ILE A 299 -12.18 -4.45 -7.86
N ILE A 300 -11.19 -3.55 -7.90
CA ILE A 300 -11.31 -2.22 -8.50
C ILE A 300 -10.97 -2.29 -9.99
N PRO A 301 -11.51 -1.37 -10.82
CA PRO A 301 -11.29 -1.35 -12.27
C PRO A 301 -9.92 -0.76 -12.65
N ALA A 302 -8.86 -1.18 -11.95
CA ALA A 302 -7.46 -0.88 -12.24
C ALA A 302 -6.81 -2.12 -12.88
N TYR A 303 -6.85 -2.21 -14.21
CA TYR A 303 -6.45 -3.38 -14.97
C TYR A 303 -4.99 -3.33 -15.40
N LEU A 304 -4.31 -4.48 -15.34
CA LEU A 304 -2.95 -4.64 -15.84
C LEU A 304 -2.96 -5.04 -17.33
N ASP A 305 -2.49 -4.13 -18.19
CA ASP A 305 -2.26 -4.39 -19.60
C ASP A 305 -0.91 -5.11 -19.80
N VAL A 306 -0.97 -6.44 -19.95
CA VAL A 306 0.23 -7.29 -20.10
C VAL A 306 1.07 -6.89 -21.33
N GLY A 307 0.43 -6.42 -22.41
CA GLY A 307 1.15 -5.95 -23.60
C GLY A 307 1.95 -4.68 -23.33
N ARG A 308 1.37 -3.74 -22.58
CA ARG A 308 2.09 -2.55 -22.07
C ARG A 308 3.17 -2.92 -21.08
N MET A 309 2.92 -3.84 -20.16
CA MET A 309 3.92 -4.29 -19.19
C MET A 309 5.18 -4.82 -19.90
N ILE A 310 5.01 -5.65 -20.93
CA ILE A 310 6.12 -6.20 -21.72
C ILE A 310 6.80 -5.09 -22.55
N SER A 311 6.04 -4.22 -23.21
CA SER A 311 6.61 -3.21 -24.13
C SER A 311 7.24 -2.01 -23.42
N ARG A 312 6.71 -1.59 -22.27
CA ARG A 312 7.17 -0.43 -21.49
C ARG A 312 8.13 -0.77 -20.36
N ALA A 313 8.24 -2.05 -20.00
CA ALA A 313 9.09 -2.52 -18.92
C ALA A 313 8.72 -1.99 -17.51
N SER A 314 7.49 -1.52 -17.34
CA SER A 314 7.02 -0.80 -16.15
C SER A 314 5.67 -1.38 -15.74
N TYR A 315 5.53 -1.75 -14.46
CA TYR A 315 4.26 -2.25 -13.93
C TYR A 315 3.25 -1.10 -13.84
N VAL A 316 3.67 0.05 -13.29
CA VAL A 316 2.79 1.21 -13.11
C VAL A 316 2.29 1.78 -14.44
N ASP A 317 3.14 1.84 -15.48
CA ASP A 317 2.73 2.34 -16.81
C ASP A 317 1.83 1.36 -17.59
N ALA A 318 1.67 0.15 -17.07
CA ALA A 318 0.80 -0.89 -17.59
C ALA A 318 -0.57 -0.93 -16.89
N LEU A 319 -0.72 -0.25 -15.75
CA LEU A 319 -2.01 -0.10 -15.09
C LEU A 319 -2.90 0.88 -15.86
N ARG A 320 -4.18 0.54 -15.99
CA ARG A 320 -5.21 1.40 -16.58
C ARG A 320 -6.44 1.39 -15.69
N PHE A 321 -6.93 2.58 -15.38
CA PHE A 321 -8.15 2.75 -14.60
C PHE A 321 -9.33 3.02 -15.53
N GLU A 322 -10.33 2.15 -15.50
CA GLU A 322 -11.55 2.26 -16.32
C GLU A 322 -12.70 2.75 -15.44
N ALA A 323 -12.87 4.07 -15.33
CA ALA A 323 -13.86 4.69 -14.45
C ALA A 323 -15.33 4.38 -14.80
N SER A 324 -15.59 3.82 -15.99
CA SER A 324 -16.92 3.35 -16.40
C SER A 324 -17.29 1.98 -15.85
N ASP A 325 -16.31 1.20 -15.41
CA ASP A 325 -16.52 -0.16 -14.93
C ASP A 325 -16.77 -0.15 -13.41
N PRO A 326 -17.64 -1.01 -12.87
CA PRO A 326 -17.94 -1.02 -11.45
C PRO A 326 -16.78 -1.61 -10.62
N SER A 327 -16.62 -1.11 -9.40
CA SER A 327 -15.87 -1.82 -8.36
C SER A 327 -16.72 -2.97 -7.80
N LEU A 328 -16.13 -4.15 -7.60
CA LEU A 328 -16.84 -5.35 -7.19
C LEU A 328 -16.31 -5.91 -5.87
N PHE A 329 -17.21 -6.24 -4.94
CA PHE A 329 -16.87 -6.87 -3.66
C PHE A 329 -17.29 -8.34 -3.66
N TYR A 330 -16.35 -9.26 -3.86
CA TYR A 330 -16.59 -10.69 -3.80
C TYR A 330 -16.50 -11.16 -2.34
N VAL A 331 -17.63 -11.63 -1.80
CA VAL A 331 -17.72 -12.09 -0.41
C VAL A 331 -17.59 -13.61 -0.37
N VAL A 332 -16.49 -14.10 0.19
CA VAL A 332 -16.15 -15.52 0.27
C VAL A 332 -16.20 -15.97 1.72
N ASP A 333 -16.92 -17.04 2.00
CA ASP A 333 -16.91 -17.71 3.29
C ASP A 333 -15.57 -18.40 3.52
N ARG A 334 -14.88 -18.03 4.60
CA ARG A 334 -13.51 -18.48 4.83
C ARG A 334 -13.41 -19.91 5.36
N GLN A 335 -14.52 -20.49 5.83
CA GLN A 335 -14.52 -21.86 6.37
C GLN A 335 -14.69 -22.90 5.27
N ASN A 336 -15.54 -22.63 4.29
CA ASN A 336 -15.87 -23.59 3.22
C ASN A 336 -15.47 -23.12 1.81
N GLY A 337 -15.00 -21.87 1.67
CA GLY A 337 -14.57 -21.29 0.39
C GLY A 337 -15.72 -20.88 -0.56
N GLU A 338 -16.97 -20.91 -0.10
CA GLU A 338 -18.14 -20.58 -0.93
C GLU A 338 -18.22 -19.07 -1.19
N LEU A 339 -18.38 -18.70 -2.46
CA LEU A 339 -18.74 -17.33 -2.85
C LEU A 339 -20.22 -17.08 -2.49
N LYS A 340 -20.45 -16.23 -1.48
CA LYS A 340 -21.80 -15.90 -0.98
C LYS A 340 -22.50 -14.88 -1.86
N CYS A 341 -21.81 -13.82 -2.24
CA CYS A 341 -22.36 -12.76 -3.06
C CYS A 341 -21.26 -11.93 -3.73
N VAL A 342 -21.65 -11.17 -4.76
CA VAL A 342 -20.81 -10.12 -5.36
C VAL A 342 -21.61 -8.83 -5.32
N TYR A 343 -21.14 -7.86 -4.54
CA TYR A 343 -21.71 -6.51 -4.53
C TYR A 343 -20.99 -5.64 -5.54
N GLU A 344 -21.64 -4.57 -5.98
CA GLU A 344 -21.05 -3.56 -6.85
C GLU A 344 -21.15 -2.16 -6.27
N HIS A 345 -20.25 -1.29 -6.71
CA HIS A 345 -20.28 0.14 -6.43
C HIS A 345 -19.69 0.87 -7.64
N ASP A 346 -19.91 2.18 -7.72
CA ASP A 346 -19.21 3.02 -8.69
C ASP A 346 -17.69 2.87 -8.54
N ALA A 347 -16.98 3.05 -9.65
CA ALA A 347 -15.53 2.94 -9.72
C ALA A 347 -14.85 3.80 -8.65
N PHE A 348 -13.86 3.23 -7.99
CA PHE A 348 -12.97 3.94 -7.09
C PHE A 348 -11.62 3.22 -7.05
N PHE A 349 -10.63 3.84 -6.41
CA PHE A 349 -9.31 3.26 -6.21
C PHE A 349 -8.97 3.19 -4.71
N PHE A 350 -8.17 2.20 -4.31
CA PHE A 350 -7.60 2.15 -2.97
C PHE A 350 -6.28 1.38 -2.96
N TYR A 351 -5.40 1.74 -2.02
CA TYR A 351 -4.25 0.92 -1.63
C TYR A 351 -4.60 0.12 -0.38
N HIS A 352 -5.03 0.81 0.68
CA HIS A 352 -5.13 0.23 2.02
C HIS A 352 -6.58 0.06 2.49
N THR A 353 -6.87 -1.15 2.95
CA THR A 353 -8.02 -1.41 3.82
C THR A 353 -7.69 -0.98 5.24
N VAL A 354 -8.69 -0.46 5.96
CA VAL A 354 -8.57 -0.07 7.37
C VAL A 354 -8.94 -1.25 8.25
N ASN A 355 -10.19 -1.70 8.16
CA ASN A 355 -10.71 -2.88 8.85
C ASN A 355 -12.05 -3.31 8.23
N ALA A 356 -12.56 -4.48 8.63
CA ALA A 356 -13.89 -4.94 8.29
C ALA A 356 -14.49 -5.77 9.42
N PHE A 357 -15.82 -5.79 9.51
CA PHE A 357 -16.53 -6.57 10.53
C PHE A 357 -17.96 -6.89 10.13
N GLU A 358 -18.54 -7.84 10.84
CA GLU A 358 -19.93 -8.25 10.66
C GLU A 358 -20.83 -7.53 11.68
N ARG A 359 -22.00 -7.06 11.23
CA ARG A 359 -23.04 -6.50 12.08
C ARG A 359 -24.38 -7.14 11.71
N GLY A 360 -24.80 -8.13 12.49
CA GLY A 360 -25.95 -8.95 12.12
C GLY A 360 -25.64 -9.76 10.85
N ASP A 361 -26.46 -9.60 9.80
CA ASP A 361 -26.24 -10.25 8.50
C ASP A 361 -25.48 -9.36 7.50
N ASP A 362 -25.07 -8.16 7.93
CA ASP A 362 -24.36 -7.19 7.10
C ASP A 362 -22.85 -7.28 7.35
N ILE A 363 -22.08 -6.86 6.35
CA ILE A 363 -20.63 -6.65 6.47
C ILE A 363 -20.34 -5.16 6.31
N VAL A 364 -19.59 -4.60 7.25
CA VAL A 364 -19.06 -3.24 7.20
C VAL A 364 -17.59 -3.30 6.81
N LEU A 365 -17.20 -2.51 5.80
CA LEU A 365 -15.84 -2.40 5.29
C LEU A 365 -15.36 -0.95 5.39
N ASN A 366 -14.18 -0.70 5.94
CA ASN A 366 -13.58 0.63 5.98
C ASN A 366 -12.29 0.68 5.17
N VAL A 367 -12.15 1.68 4.30
CA VAL A 367 -11.03 1.76 3.33
C VAL A 367 -10.56 3.19 3.15
N CYS A 368 -9.28 3.36 2.83
CA CYS A 368 -8.71 4.61 2.34
C CYS A 368 -9.10 4.79 0.87
N HIS A 369 -10.22 5.48 0.64
CA HIS A 369 -10.88 5.61 -0.65
C HIS A 369 -10.32 6.78 -1.46
N TYR A 370 -9.90 6.50 -2.68
CA TYR A 370 -9.54 7.47 -3.70
C TYR A 370 -10.60 7.48 -4.81
N GLU A 371 -11.01 8.67 -5.25
CA GLU A 371 -11.99 8.81 -6.35
C GLU A 371 -11.50 8.16 -7.66
N ALA A 372 -10.19 8.17 -7.92
CA ALA A 372 -9.59 7.56 -9.10
C ALA A 372 -8.11 7.20 -8.88
N MET A 373 -7.57 6.36 -9.77
CA MET A 373 -6.14 6.03 -9.85
C MET A 373 -5.34 7.07 -10.66
N ASN A 374 -5.40 8.35 -10.27
CA ASN A 374 -4.62 9.41 -10.88
C ASN A 374 -3.36 9.72 -10.02
N GLY A 375 -2.39 10.44 -10.60
CA GLY A 375 -1.26 10.96 -9.83
C GLY A 375 -0.20 9.94 -9.41
N LEU A 376 -0.22 8.72 -9.95
CA LEU A 376 0.83 7.72 -9.73
C LEU A 376 2.22 8.22 -10.15
N ASP A 377 2.29 9.06 -11.18
CA ASP A 377 3.49 9.80 -11.58
C ASP A 377 3.91 10.85 -10.55
N GLY A 378 2.99 11.39 -9.75
CA GLY A 378 3.28 12.23 -8.60
C GLY A 378 4.10 11.54 -7.50
N LEU A 379 4.21 10.20 -7.53
CA LEU A 379 5.08 9.41 -6.65
C LEU A 379 6.45 9.10 -7.28
N ASP A 380 6.78 9.69 -8.43
CA ASP A 380 8.16 9.70 -8.93
C ASP A 380 9.05 10.45 -7.94
N VAL A 381 10.24 9.92 -7.67
CA VAL A 381 11.19 10.42 -6.67
C VAL A 381 11.57 11.88 -6.95
N GLU A 382 11.71 12.25 -8.22
CA GLU A 382 12.00 13.64 -8.62
C GLU A 382 10.87 14.60 -8.22
N ASN A 383 9.61 14.20 -8.39
CA ASN A 383 8.44 14.98 -8.00
C ASN A 383 8.36 15.11 -6.46
N LEU A 384 8.62 14.01 -5.75
CA LEU A 384 8.65 13.98 -4.28
C LEU A 384 9.77 14.87 -3.72
N ARG A 385 10.98 14.82 -4.28
CA ARG A 385 12.10 15.68 -3.90
C ARG A 385 11.84 17.16 -4.16
N SER A 386 11.19 17.48 -5.29
CA SER A 386 10.90 18.85 -5.68
C SER A 386 9.64 19.45 -5.06
N GLY A 387 8.78 18.63 -4.44
CA GLY A 387 7.50 19.06 -3.86
C GLY A 387 6.38 19.17 -4.90
N GLU A 388 6.54 18.56 -6.08
CA GLU A 388 5.53 18.49 -7.15
C GLU A 388 4.67 17.23 -6.98
N VAL A 389 4.19 17.00 -5.75
CA VAL A 389 3.49 15.79 -5.31
C VAL A 389 2.03 15.82 -5.75
N SER A 390 1.80 15.70 -7.06
CA SER A 390 0.47 15.59 -7.65
C SER A 390 -0.13 14.20 -7.39
N TYR A 391 -0.51 13.92 -6.14
CA TYR A 391 -1.06 12.65 -5.70
C TYR A 391 -2.43 12.84 -5.03
N PRO A 392 -3.48 12.06 -5.40
CA PRO A 392 -4.83 12.24 -4.89
C PRO A 392 -4.94 11.96 -3.40
N LYS A 393 -5.99 12.46 -2.77
CA LYS A 393 -6.22 12.32 -1.33
C LYS A 393 -7.22 11.20 -1.07
N ALA A 394 -6.92 10.37 -0.09
CA ALA A 394 -7.85 9.33 0.36
C ALA A 394 -8.80 9.87 1.43
N SER A 395 -10.06 9.47 1.37
CA SER A 395 -11.04 9.67 2.44
C SER A 395 -11.28 8.37 3.19
N LEU A 396 -11.64 8.43 4.47
CA LEU A 396 -12.13 7.24 5.17
C LEU A 396 -13.55 6.94 4.67
N MET A 397 -13.70 5.87 3.88
CA MET A 397 -15.00 5.43 3.39
C MET A 397 -15.46 4.19 4.13
N GLU A 398 -16.73 4.17 4.53
CA GLU A 398 -17.42 3.00 5.06
C GLU A 398 -18.39 2.44 4.01
N TYR A 399 -18.20 1.18 3.64
CA TYR A 399 -19.13 0.43 2.81
C TYR A 399 -19.91 -0.57 3.65
N THR A 400 -21.22 -0.69 3.41
CA THR A 400 -22.07 -1.72 4.01
C THR A 400 -22.60 -2.65 2.93
N LEU A 401 -22.35 -3.96 3.11
CA LEU A 401 -22.84 -5.04 2.26
C LEU A 401 -24.00 -5.73 2.97
N THR A 402 -25.23 -5.54 2.49
CA THR A 402 -26.44 -5.92 3.24
C THR A 402 -26.97 -7.32 2.94
N ASP A 403 -27.41 -8.02 3.98
CA ASP A 403 -28.03 -9.35 3.92
C ASP A 403 -27.13 -10.46 3.33
N VAL A 404 -25.83 -10.44 3.61
CA VAL A 404 -24.85 -11.41 3.06
C VAL A 404 -25.26 -12.86 3.36
N GLY A 405 -25.68 -13.15 4.60
CA GLY A 405 -26.04 -14.51 5.04
C GLY A 405 -27.44 -14.97 4.63
N LYS A 406 -28.30 -14.06 4.14
CA LYS A 406 -29.74 -14.31 3.91
C LYS A 406 -30.16 -14.18 2.45
N ARG A 407 -29.25 -13.77 1.56
CA ARG A 407 -29.59 -13.59 0.14
C ARG A 407 -29.96 -14.91 -0.53
N PRO A 408 -31.12 -14.98 -1.22
CA PRO A 408 -31.48 -16.15 -2.01
C PRO A 408 -30.48 -16.35 -3.14
N ARG A 409 -30.02 -17.59 -3.31
CA ARG A 409 -29.11 -18.00 -4.41
C ARG A 409 -29.70 -17.72 -5.82
N ALA A 410 -31.00 -17.51 -5.91
CA ALA A 410 -31.76 -17.23 -7.13
C ALA A 410 -31.94 -15.72 -7.43
N ALA A 411 -31.42 -14.81 -6.60
CA ALA A 411 -31.48 -13.38 -6.87
C ALA A 411 -30.75 -13.05 -8.19
N THR A 412 -31.39 -12.27 -9.06
CA THR A 412 -30.81 -11.82 -10.33
C THR A 412 -30.17 -10.44 -10.15
N GLY A 413 -28.97 -10.25 -10.71
CA GLY A 413 -28.21 -9.00 -10.59
C GLY A 413 -27.31 -8.92 -9.34
N ARG A 414 -26.39 -7.96 -9.35
CA ARG A 414 -25.50 -7.67 -8.22
C ARG A 414 -26.12 -6.58 -7.35
N PRO A 415 -26.22 -6.75 -6.02
CA PRO A 415 -26.58 -5.64 -5.15
C PRO A 415 -25.54 -4.54 -5.13
N ARG A 416 -25.97 -3.31 -4.86
CA ARG A 416 -25.04 -2.23 -4.55
C ARG A 416 -24.58 -2.28 -3.10
N ALA A 417 -23.30 -1.97 -2.88
CA ALA A 417 -22.79 -1.60 -1.57
C ALA A 417 -23.31 -0.20 -1.21
N GLU A 418 -23.78 -0.01 0.01
CA GLU A 418 -24.06 1.32 0.55
C GLU A 418 -22.75 1.96 0.99
N ALA A 419 -22.57 3.27 0.79
CA ALA A 419 -21.33 3.95 1.08
C ALA A 419 -21.56 5.26 1.84
N ARG A 420 -20.69 5.56 2.81
CA ARG A 420 -20.64 6.86 3.49
C ARG A 420 -19.22 7.27 3.82
N VAL A 421 -18.93 8.56 3.69
CA VAL A 421 -17.67 9.14 4.18
C VAL A 421 -17.70 9.25 5.70
N VAL A 422 -16.58 8.97 6.35
CA VAL A 422 -16.42 9.01 7.80
C VAL A 422 -15.46 10.13 8.18
N GLY A 423 -16.01 11.20 8.76
CA GLY A 423 -15.24 12.37 9.17
C GLY A 423 -14.75 13.24 7.99
N PRO A 424 -14.32 14.49 8.26
CA PRO A 424 -13.93 15.45 7.22
C PRO A 424 -12.43 15.44 6.90
N VAL A 425 -11.72 14.32 7.14
CA VAL A 425 -10.25 14.27 7.05
C VAL A 425 -9.77 13.27 6.00
N HIS A 426 -8.57 13.55 5.50
CA HIS A 426 -7.81 12.57 4.73
C HIS A 426 -7.20 11.54 5.65
N ILE A 427 -7.12 10.29 5.18
CA ILE A 427 -6.41 9.24 5.89
C ILE A 427 -5.81 8.24 4.90
N ASP A 428 -4.55 7.92 5.09
CA ASP A 428 -3.89 6.79 4.44
C ASP A 428 -2.89 6.13 5.40
N MET A 429 -2.21 5.06 4.94
CA MET A 429 -1.36 4.19 5.78
C MET A 429 -2.06 3.89 7.13
N PRO A 430 -3.27 3.30 7.08
CA PRO A 430 -4.12 3.24 8.25
C PRO A 430 -3.67 2.13 9.19
N CYS A 431 -3.85 2.35 10.49
CA CYS A 431 -3.80 1.31 11.49
C CYS A 431 -5.02 1.38 12.43
N VAL A 432 -5.27 0.26 13.09
CA VAL A 432 -6.28 0.11 14.14
C VAL A 432 -5.64 -0.66 15.30
N ASN A 433 -6.31 -0.73 16.45
CA ASN A 433 -5.92 -1.70 17.47
C ASN A 433 -6.16 -3.12 16.95
N ASP A 434 -5.09 -3.88 16.73
CA ASP A 434 -5.15 -5.22 16.12
C ASP A 434 -6.04 -6.22 16.87
N LYS A 435 -6.32 -6.01 18.17
CA LYS A 435 -7.32 -6.81 18.91
C LYS A 435 -8.72 -6.73 18.30
N PHE A 436 -9.01 -5.64 17.60
CA PHE A 436 -10.29 -5.37 16.93
C PHE A 436 -10.22 -5.60 15.42
N ARG A 437 -9.11 -6.12 14.89
CA ARG A 437 -9.05 -6.55 13.49
C ARG A 437 -10.10 -7.63 13.23
N ALA A 438 -10.78 -7.54 12.08
CA ALA A 438 -11.89 -8.43 11.71
C ALA A 438 -13.14 -8.31 12.62
N ARG A 439 -13.20 -7.29 13.49
CA ARG A 439 -14.24 -7.06 14.51
C ARG A 439 -14.69 -5.60 14.50
N GLU A 440 -15.86 -5.35 15.10
CA GLU A 440 -16.36 -4.00 15.25
C GLU A 440 -15.38 -3.17 16.09
N TYR A 441 -15.03 -2.00 15.56
CA TYR A 441 -14.02 -1.10 16.11
C TYR A 441 -14.52 0.36 15.99
N ARG A 442 -13.89 1.26 16.73
CA ARG A 442 -14.23 2.68 16.82
C ARG A 442 -13.14 3.59 16.30
N PHE A 443 -11.86 3.30 16.52
CA PHE A 443 -10.77 4.22 16.25
C PHE A 443 -9.85 3.73 15.12
N ALA A 444 -9.66 4.58 14.13
CA ALA A 444 -8.63 4.42 13.11
C ALA A 444 -7.56 5.50 13.27
N TYR A 445 -6.32 5.17 12.95
CA TYR A 445 -5.20 6.10 12.89
C TYR A 445 -4.56 6.04 11.52
N GLY A 446 -3.90 7.10 11.08
CA GLY A 446 -3.17 7.09 9.82
C GLY A 446 -2.41 8.38 9.58
N ILE A 447 -1.66 8.41 8.48
CA ILE A 447 -1.10 9.65 7.97
C ILE A 447 -2.21 10.49 7.35
N SER A 448 -2.05 11.81 7.42
CA SER A 448 -2.97 12.76 6.81
C SER A 448 -2.21 13.98 6.31
N ARG A 449 -2.93 14.82 5.58
CA ARG A 449 -2.40 16.09 5.07
C ARG A 449 -3.48 17.16 5.04
N GLU A 450 -3.07 18.42 5.14
CA GLU A 450 -4.00 19.55 5.07
C GLU A 450 -4.80 19.56 3.76
N ILE A 451 -6.04 20.06 3.82
CA ILE A 451 -6.79 20.38 2.61
C ILE A 451 -6.05 21.53 1.91
N GLY A 452 -5.79 21.40 0.61
CA GLY A 452 -4.93 22.33 -0.13
C GLY A 452 -3.42 22.06 -0.07
N GLU A 453 -2.92 21.20 0.83
CA GLU A 453 -1.50 20.77 0.79
C GLU A 453 -1.23 19.90 -0.44
N THR A 454 -0.14 20.19 -1.15
CA THR A 454 0.27 19.57 -2.42
C THR A 454 1.76 19.27 -2.51
N THR A 455 2.55 19.63 -1.49
CA THR A 455 4.02 19.54 -1.50
C THR A 455 4.57 18.29 -0.81
N SER A 456 3.72 17.58 -0.05
CA SER A 456 4.07 16.38 0.71
C SER A 456 2.95 15.33 0.65
N LEU A 457 3.32 14.08 0.95
CA LEU A 457 2.35 12.99 1.11
C LEU A 457 1.64 13.00 2.47
N SER A 458 2.32 13.50 3.50
CA SER A 458 1.80 13.66 4.86
C SER A 458 2.39 14.88 5.53
N ASP A 459 1.60 15.58 6.34
CA ASP A 459 2.10 16.68 7.21
C ASP A 459 1.59 16.54 8.67
N ARG A 460 0.85 15.47 8.95
CA ARG A 460 0.22 15.21 10.25
C ARG A 460 -0.17 13.73 10.39
N LEU A 461 -0.37 13.32 11.64
CA LEU A 461 -1.08 12.09 11.98
C LEU A 461 -2.52 12.43 12.35
N VAL A 462 -3.44 11.50 12.08
CA VAL A 462 -4.86 11.65 12.43
C VAL A 462 -5.36 10.43 13.20
N LYS A 463 -6.19 10.68 14.20
CA LYS A 463 -7.10 9.72 14.83
C LYS A 463 -8.52 10.07 14.38
N VAL A 464 -9.28 9.06 13.95
CA VAL A 464 -10.68 9.20 13.55
C VAL A 464 -11.55 8.32 14.44
N ASP A 465 -12.54 8.92 15.08
CA ASP A 465 -13.67 8.19 15.68
C ASP A 465 -14.67 7.85 14.57
N ARG A 466 -14.74 6.57 14.19
CA ARG A 466 -15.59 6.08 13.10
C ARG A 466 -17.08 6.27 13.36
N VAL A 467 -17.48 6.31 14.64
CA VAL A 467 -18.88 6.41 15.04
C VAL A 467 -19.36 7.85 15.00
N SER A 468 -18.62 8.79 15.62
CA SER A 468 -19.00 10.21 15.63
C SER A 468 -18.52 10.97 14.39
N GLY A 469 -17.48 10.50 13.71
CA GLY A 469 -16.77 11.21 12.65
C GLY A 469 -15.79 12.28 13.17
N GLU A 470 -15.62 12.41 14.48
CA GLU A 470 -14.69 13.35 15.09
C GLU A 470 -13.24 12.93 14.82
N CYS A 471 -12.38 13.92 14.61
CA CYS A 471 -10.98 13.71 14.24
C CYS A 471 -10.07 14.54 15.14
N VAL A 472 -8.95 13.94 15.57
CA VAL A 472 -7.89 14.61 16.33
C VAL A 472 -6.59 14.43 15.57
N THR A 473 -5.82 15.50 15.40
CA THR A 473 -4.57 15.46 14.61
C THR A 473 -3.36 15.87 15.44
N TRP A 474 -2.23 15.21 15.23
CA TRP A 474 -0.92 15.69 15.66
C TRP A 474 -0.18 16.27 14.46
N LYS A 475 0.41 17.47 14.63
CA LYS A 475 1.24 18.15 13.61
C LYS A 475 2.37 18.89 14.32
N SER A 476 3.53 18.94 13.68
CA SER A 476 4.67 19.76 14.09
C SER A 476 5.21 20.51 12.86
N PRO A 477 5.72 21.75 12.99
CA PRO A 477 6.27 22.48 11.85
C PRO A 477 7.37 21.70 11.12
N PHE A 478 7.31 21.66 9.79
CA PHE A 478 8.30 21.01 8.92
C PHE A 478 8.55 19.52 9.22
N CYS A 479 7.56 18.86 9.82
CA CYS A 479 7.64 17.45 10.20
C CYS A 479 6.69 16.63 9.34
N TYR A 480 7.20 15.52 8.81
CA TYR A 480 6.50 14.67 7.83
C TYR A 480 6.47 13.23 8.36
N PRO A 481 5.34 12.78 8.95
CA PRO A 481 5.27 11.48 9.61
C PRO A 481 5.00 10.33 8.62
N ASP A 482 5.63 9.19 8.87
CA ASP A 482 5.33 7.89 8.25
C ASP A 482 4.14 7.21 8.95
N GLU A 483 3.78 5.99 8.49
CA GLU A 483 2.73 5.15 9.06
C GLU A 483 2.76 5.14 10.60
N PRO A 484 1.64 5.46 11.27
CA PRO A 484 1.53 5.22 12.70
C PRO A 484 1.27 3.74 12.98
N LEU A 485 1.97 3.18 13.96
CA LEU A 485 1.73 1.85 14.51
C LEU A 485 1.10 1.96 15.91
N PHE A 486 -0.07 1.36 16.10
CA PHE A 486 -0.71 1.29 17.41
C PHE A 486 -0.13 0.16 18.28
N VAL A 487 0.21 0.49 19.53
CA VAL A 487 0.69 -0.47 20.53
C VAL A 487 -0.23 -0.39 21.76
N PRO A 488 -0.95 -1.47 22.12
CA PRO A 488 -1.85 -1.44 23.28
C PRO A 488 -1.06 -1.32 24.58
N ALA A 489 -1.61 -0.58 25.56
CA ALA A 489 -1.01 -0.38 26.89
C ALA A 489 -0.70 -1.70 27.61
N SER A 490 -1.54 -2.72 27.38
CA SER A 490 -1.33 -4.09 27.84
C SER A 490 -2.19 -5.07 27.04
N ALA A 491 -1.95 -6.37 27.23
CA ALA A 491 -2.82 -7.43 26.71
C ALA A 491 -4.28 -7.32 27.22
N ASP A 492 -4.49 -6.70 28.38
CA ASP A 492 -5.81 -6.57 29.03
C ASP A 492 -6.42 -5.15 28.93
N ALA A 493 -5.80 -4.27 28.14
CA ALA A 493 -6.28 -2.90 27.90
C ALA A 493 -7.77 -2.89 27.52
N ARG A 494 -8.58 -2.16 28.31
CA ARG A 494 -10.05 -2.22 28.23
C ARG A 494 -10.65 -1.23 27.23
N ARG A 495 -10.02 -0.07 27.03
CA ARG A 495 -10.44 0.87 25.98
C ARG A 495 -9.67 0.56 24.71
N GLU A 496 -10.35 0.71 23.58
CA GLU A 496 -9.77 0.41 22.26
C GLU A 496 -8.55 1.27 21.94
N ASP A 497 -8.53 2.52 22.40
CA ASP A 497 -7.47 3.51 22.22
C ASP A 497 -6.51 3.62 23.41
N ASP A 498 -6.51 2.65 24.33
CA ASP A 498 -5.62 2.63 25.49
C ASP A 498 -4.26 2.05 25.11
N GLY A 499 -3.33 2.94 24.78
CA GLY A 499 -2.02 2.60 24.25
C GLY A 499 -1.31 3.80 23.66
N VAL A 500 -0.31 3.53 22.83
CA VAL A 500 0.51 4.55 22.18
C VAL A 500 0.53 4.35 20.67
N LEU A 501 0.83 5.44 19.94
CA LEU A 501 1.20 5.39 18.53
C LEU A 501 2.70 5.63 18.39
N LEU A 502 3.32 4.87 17.50
CA LEU A 502 4.71 5.05 17.09
C LEU A 502 4.74 5.45 15.62
N SER A 503 5.50 6.48 15.27
CA SER A 503 5.70 6.90 13.86
C SER A 503 7.10 7.46 13.70
N ILE A 504 7.78 7.12 12.61
CA ILE A 504 9.04 7.76 12.25
C ILE A 504 8.70 9.06 11.54
N VAL A 505 9.28 10.16 12.00
CA VAL A 505 9.01 11.50 11.48
C VAL A 505 10.27 12.07 10.88
N HIS A 506 10.20 12.53 9.63
CA HIS A 506 11.25 13.33 9.02
C HIS A 506 11.10 14.80 9.47
N ASP A 507 12.11 15.32 10.16
CA ASP A 507 12.20 16.73 10.57
C ASP A 507 13.05 17.47 9.54
N GLY A 508 12.39 18.06 8.54
CA GLY A 508 13.06 18.72 7.43
C GLY A 508 13.84 19.98 7.86
N ALA A 509 13.48 20.59 8.99
CA ALA A 509 14.20 21.74 9.52
C ALA A 509 15.51 21.32 10.23
N ARG A 510 15.48 20.24 11.03
CA ARG A 510 16.68 19.69 11.68
C ARG A 510 17.53 18.83 10.74
N LYS A 511 16.98 18.38 9.61
CA LYS A 511 17.60 17.39 8.70
C LYS A 511 17.94 16.09 9.42
N GLN A 512 17.05 15.69 10.33
CA GLN A 512 17.14 14.47 11.12
C GLN A 512 15.77 13.79 11.08
N SER A 513 15.70 12.55 11.52
CA SER A 513 14.43 11.91 11.84
C SER A 513 14.32 11.65 13.33
N PHE A 514 13.12 11.38 13.79
CA PHE A 514 12.88 10.91 15.14
C PHE A 514 11.76 9.89 15.18
N LEU A 515 11.82 8.98 16.15
CA LEU A 515 10.65 8.19 16.52
C LEU A 515 9.75 9.04 17.41
N LEU A 516 8.54 9.33 16.94
CA LEU A 516 7.47 9.96 17.69
C LEU A 516 6.71 8.91 18.50
N ILE A 517 6.46 9.20 19.77
CA ILE A 517 5.57 8.42 20.64
C ILE A 517 4.39 9.32 21.07
N LEU A 518 3.17 8.93 20.70
CA LEU A 518 1.95 9.64 21.10
C LEU A 518 1.10 8.79 22.05
N ASP A 519 0.40 9.42 22.98
CA ASP A 519 -0.75 8.80 23.64
C ASP A 519 -1.87 8.62 22.60
N ALA A 520 -2.29 7.40 22.35
CA ALA A 520 -3.26 7.10 21.29
C ALA A 520 -4.67 7.61 21.60
N SER A 521 -4.98 7.89 22.87
CA SER A 521 -6.30 8.38 23.27
C SER A 521 -6.45 9.87 22.95
N SER A 522 -5.46 10.66 23.34
CA SER A 522 -5.46 12.12 23.28
C SER A 522 -4.67 12.72 22.12
N MET A 523 -3.85 11.91 21.43
CA MET A 523 -2.87 12.35 20.41
C MET A 523 -1.81 13.33 20.97
N THR A 524 -1.61 13.37 22.29
CA THR A 524 -0.55 14.19 22.90
C THR A 524 0.79 13.49 22.80
N GLU A 525 1.83 14.28 22.58
CA GLU A 525 3.20 13.79 22.47
C GLU A 525 3.77 13.36 23.83
N LEU A 526 4.37 12.17 23.86
CA LEU A 526 5.01 11.58 25.04
C LEU A 526 6.52 11.61 24.94
N ALA A 527 7.07 11.31 23.75
CA ALA A 527 8.51 11.35 23.52
C ALA A 527 8.89 11.55 22.04
N ARG A 528 10.11 12.06 21.82
CA ARG A 528 10.85 12.03 20.55
C ARG A 528 12.23 11.42 20.76
N CYS A 529 12.53 10.37 20.00
CA CYS A 529 13.85 9.75 19.96
C CYS A 529 14.55 10.13 18.65
N TYR A 530 15.31 11.24 18.66
CA TYR A 530 16.01 11.74 17.48
C TYR A 530 17.18 10.85 17.07
N THR A 531 17.35 10.64 15.77
CA THR A 531 18.50 9.95 15.18
C THR A 531 19.53 10.96 14.67
N SER A 532 20.78 10.54 14.53
CA SER A 532 21.87 11.44 14.08
C SER A 532 21.75 11.87 12.61
N ALA A 533 20.97 11.13 11.81
CA ALA A 533 20.78 11.33 10.39
C ALA A 533 19.29 11.28 10.00
N PRO A 534 18.89 11.84 8.85
CA PRO A 534 17.54 11.64 8.32
C PRO A 534 17.35 10.20 7.88
N ILE A 535 16.15 9.67 8.13
CA ILE A 535 15.70 8.35 7.73
C ILE A 535 14.75 8.54 6.54
N PRO A 536 15.01 7.93 5.38
CA PRO A 536 14.08 8.02 4.25
C PRO A 536 12.72 7.41 4.58
N HIS A 537 11.65 8.03 4.07
CA HIS A 537 10.26 7.60 4.27
C HIS A 537 10.07 6.12 3.97
N GLY A 538 9.51 5.38 4.92
CA GLY A 538 9.18 3.97 4.76
C GLY A 538 7.72 3.72 4.41
N PHE A 539 7.30 2.46 4.57
CA PHE A 539 5.94 2.03 4.31
C PHE A 539 5.30 1.44 5.55
N HIS A 540 5.58 0.16 5.82
CA HIS A 540 4.87 -0.59 6.84
C HIS A 540 5.78 -1.20 7.90
N GLY A 541 5.28 -1.23 9.12
CA GLY A 541 6.00 -1.79 10.26
C GLY A 541 5.19 -2.74 11.12
N GLN A 542 5.86 -3.31 12.12
CA GLN A 542 5.26 -4.14 13.14
C GLN A 542 5.98 -3.97 14.49
N MET A 543 5.30 -4.34 15.57
CA MET A 543 5.89 -4.45 16.90
C MET A 543 6.26 -5.92 17.17
N LEU A 544 7.48 -6.16 17.62
CA LEU A 544 7.98 -7.48 17.97
C LEU A 544 8.47 -7.50 19.42
N PRO A 545 8.38 -8.62 20.15
CA PRO A 545 9.15 -8.79 21.38
C PRO A 545 10.64 -8.72 21.06
N SER A 546 11.43 -8.01 21.87
CA SER A 546 12.88 -8.04 21.76
C SER A 546 13.37 -9.47 22.07
N HIS A 547 14.30 -9.97 21.26
CA HIS A 547 14.98 -11.23 21.56
C HIS A 547 16.02 -11.00 22.65
N ASN A 548 15.58 -10.85 23.90
CA ASN A 548 16.50 -10.94 25.03
C ASN A 548 16.43 -12.37 25.60
N PRO A 549 17.47 -13.21 25.43
CA PRO A 549 17.53 -14.55 26.02
C PRO A 549 17.67 -14.55 27.56
N LEU A 550 17.46 -13.40 28.20
CA LEU A 550 17.53 -13.19 29.65
C LEU A 550 16.19 -12.66 30.17
N LEU A 551 15.13 -13.44 29.98
CA LEU A 551 13.97 -13.50 30.89
C LEU A 551 13.58 -14.96 31.09
#